data_AF-A0A7J8D5F6-F1
#
_entry.id   AF-A0A7J8D5F6-F1
#
_cell.length_a   1.000
_cell.length_b   1.000
_cell.length_c   1.000
_cell.angle_alpha   90.00
_cell.angle_beta   90.00
_cell.angle_gamma   90.00
#
_symmetry.space_group_name_H-M   'P 1'
#
loop_
_entity.id
_entity.type
_entity.pdbx_description
1 polymer ?
#
loop_
_entity_poly.entity_id
_entity_poly.type
_entity_poly.pdbx_seq_one_letter_code
_entity_poly.pdbx_strand_id
1 'polypeptide(L)'
;MAANLSRNGPALQEAYVRVVTEKSPTDWALFTYEGNSNDVRVAGTGEGGLEEMVEELNSGKVMYAFCRVKDPNVQLQDAGAQHADSYPELSGKGLCARALYDYQAADETEISFDPENLITGIEVIDEGWWRGYGPDGHFGMFPANYVELIE
;
A
#
# COMPACT_ATOMS: atom_id res chain seq x y z
N MET A 1 -5.62 -22.44 6.38
CA MET A 1 -6.94 -21.78 6.26
C MET A 1 -6.71 -20.40 5.70
N ALA A 2 -7.56 -19.94 4.79
CA ALA A 2 -7.48 -18.62 4.18
C ALA A 2 -8.76 -17.83 4.48
N ALA A 3 -8.68 -16.50 4.42
CA ALA A 3 -9.84 -15.64 4.57
C ALA A 3 -10.87 -15.91 3.47
N ASN A 4 -12.14 -16.00 3.84
CA ASN A 4 -13.26 -16.09 2.92
C ASN A 4 -13.91 -14.71 2.80
N LEU A 5 -13.81 -14.13 1.60
CA LEU A 5 -14.40 -12.83 1.27
C LEU A 5 -15.72 -12.98 0.50
N SER A 6 -16.06 -14.18 0.02
CA SER A 6 -17.17 -14.40 -0.90
C SER A 6 -18.53 -14.26 -0.20
N ARG A 7 -18.63 -14.68 1.07
CA ARG A 7 -19.90 -14.65 1.83
C ARG A 7 -20.46 -13.24 2.00
N ASN A 8 -19.59 -12.27 2.34
CA ASN A 8 -19.96 -10.87 2.56
C ASN A 8 -19.42 -9.93 1.47
N GLY A 9 -19.00 -10.48 0.33
CA GLY A 9 -18.25 -9.78 -0.73
C GLY A 9 -18.84 -8.43 -1.13
N PRO A 10 -20.15 -8.33 -1.44
CA PRO A 10 -20.77 -7.05 -1.78
C PRO A 10 -20.61 -5.97 -0.70
N ALA A 11 -20.79 -6.33 0.57
CA ALA A 11 -20.66 -5.38 1.68
C ALA A 11 -19.19 -4.97 1.92
N LEU A 12 -18.25 -5.90 1.77
CA LEU A 12 -16.81 -5.64 1.89
C LEU A 12 -16.36 -4.68 0.78
N GLN A 13 -16.75 -4.96 -0.46
CA GLN A 13 -16.44 -4.14 -1.63
C GLN A 13 -17.09 -2.75 -1.52
N GLU A 14 -18.34 -2.66 -1.07
CA GLU A 14 -19.02 -1.39 -0.88
C GLU A 14 -18.31 -0.52 0.16
N ALA A 15 -17.93 -1.09 1.31
CA ALA A 15 -17.18 -0.36 2.34
C ALA A 15 -15.81 0.12 1.83
N TYR A 16 -15.07 -0.73 1.11
CA TYR A 16 -13.82 -0.34 0.48
C TYR A 16 -13.99 0.79 -0.54
N VAL A 17 -14.96 0.65 -1.46
CA VAL A 17 -15.26 1.65 -2.50
C VAL A 17 -15.62 2.99 -1.86
N ARG A 18 -16.37 2.99 -0.75
CA ARG A 18 -16.70 4.21 -0.01
C ARG A 18 -15.47 4.90 0.56
N VAL A 19 -14.47 4.18 1.05
CA VAL A 19 -13.23 4.79 1.57
C VAL A 19 -12.38 5.37 0.44
N VAL A 20 -12.22 4.65 -0.68
CA VAL A 20 -11.35 5.11 -1.79
C VAL A 20 -11.99 6.21 -2.66
N THR A 21 -13.31 6.33 -2.67
CA THR A 21 -14.01 7.33 -3.48
C THR A 21 -13.81 8.71 -2.87
N GLU A 22 -13.04 9.59 -3.50
CA GLU A 22 -12.69 10.92 -2.99
C GLU A 22 -13.92 11.77 -2.58
N LYS A 23 -15.02 11.65 -3.34
CA LYS A 23 -16.28 12.36 -3.07
C LYS A 23 -17.11 11.76 -1.92
N SER A 24 -16.76 10.56 -1.48
CA SER A 24 -17.43 9.89 -0.36
C SER A 24 -16.93 10.49 0.96
N PRO A 25 -17.84 10.79 1.90
CA PRO A 25 -17.47 11.29 3.23
C PRO A 25 -16.80 10.20 4.07
N THR A 26 -17.05 8.92 3.78
CA THR A 26 -16.43 7.80 4.48
C THR A 26 -14.92 7.79 4.23
N ASP A 27 -14.15 7.78 5.32
CA ASP A 27 -12.69 7.79 5.27
C ASP A 27 -12.06 6.59 5.98
N TRP A 28 -12.83 5.77 6.69
CA TRP A 28 -12.35 4.50 7.22
C TRP A 28 -13.40 3.38 7.18
N ALA A 29 -12.89 2.14 7.09
CA ALA A 29 -13.65 0.92 7.22
C ALA A 29 -12.88 -0.10 8.07
N LEU A 30 -13.58 -0.76 8.98
CA LEU A 30 -13.07 -1.87 9.78
C LEU A 30 -13.70 -3.17 9.34
N PHE A 31 -12.90 -4.23 9.34
CA PHE A 31 -13.31 -5.58 8.99
C PHE A 31 -12.88 -6.56 10.08
N THR A 32 -13.67 -7.60 10.31
CA THR A 32 -13.34 -8.66 11.28
C THR A 32 -13.99 -9.98 10.88
N TYR A 33 -13.65 -11.05 11.59
CA TYR A 33 -14.20 -12.38 11.35
C TYR A 33 -15.60 -12.56 11.96
N GLU A 34 -16.43 -13.37 11.30
CA GLU A 34 -17.76 -13.76 11.79
C GLU A 34 -17.66 -14.95 12.74
N GLY A 35 -17.66 -14.68 14.05
CA GLY A 35 -17.57 -15.72 15.07
C GLY A 35 -16.25 -16.50 14.96
N ASN A 36 -16.35 -17.83 14.86
CA ASN A 36 -15.21 -18.73 14.71
C ASN A 36 -15.02 -19.22 13.26
N SER A 37 -15.52 -18.48 12.26
CA SER A 37 -15.30 -18.81 10.85
C SER A 37 -14.17 -17.98 10.23
N ASN A 38 -13.78 -18.35 9.01
CA ASN A 38 -12.85 -17.55 8.20
C ASN A 38 -13.59 -16.48 7.37
N ASP A 39 -14.90 -16.29 7.58
CA ASP A 39 -15.70 -15.33 6.83
C ASP A 39 -15.45 -13.92 7.35
N VAL A 40 -14.96 -13.04 6.50
CA VAL A 40 -14.73 -11.63 6.84
C VAL A 40 -16.02 -10.84 6.65
N ARG A 41 -16.32 -9.94 7.58
CA ARG A 41 -17.45 -9.01 7.51
C ARG A 41 -17.00 -7.58 7.81
N VAL A 42 -17.82 -6.61 7.40
CA VAL A 42 -17.68 -5.22 7.85
C VAL A 42 -17.99 -5.15 9.35
N ALA A 43 -17.09 -4.56 10.12
CA ALA A 43 -17.20 -4.33 11.55
C ALA A 43 -17.69 -2.90 11.87
N GLY A 44 -17.24 -1.91 11.10
CA GLY A 44 -17.62 -0.51 11.23
C GLY A 44 -17.14 0.32 10.03
N THR A 45 -17.71 1.51 9.86
CA THR A 45 -17.29 2.51 8.86
C THR A 45 -17.59 3.90 9.42
N GLY A 46 -16.79 4.90 9.08
CA GLY A 46 -17.01 6.26 9.57
C GLY A 46 -16.33 7.32 8.73
N GLU A 47 -16.41 8.55 9.23
CA GLU A 47 -15.92 9.79 8.58
C GLU A 47 -15.04 10.63 9.52
N GLY A 48 -14.76 10.14 10.73
CA GLY A 48 -13.93 10.76 11.75
C GLY A 48 -12.47 10.33 11.71
N GLY A 49 -12.01 9.76 10.59
CA GLY A 49 -10.61 9.41 10.36
C GLY A 49 -10.04 8.42 11.37
N LEU A 50 -8.74 8.57 11.65
CA LEU A 50 -8.01 7.64 12.52
C LEU A 50 -8.51 7.65 13.96
N GLU A 51 -8.95 8.80 14.48
CA GLU A 51 -9.38 8.96 15.87
C GLU A 51 -10.64 8.14 16.15
N GLU A 52 -11.66 8.28 15.30
CA GLU A 52 -12.89 7.48 15.41
C GLU A 52 -12.61 5.99 15.17
N MET A 53 -11.77 5.68 14.17
CA MET A 53 -11.45 4.30 13.81
C MET A 53 -10.78 3.52 14.96
N VAL A 54 -9.86 4.16 15.72
CA VAL A 54 -9.17 3.47 16.82
C VAL A 54 -10.08 3.19 18.01
N GLU A 55 -11.15 3.98 18.21
CA GLU A 55 -12.14 3.74 19.26
C GLU A 55 -12.96 2.46 19.00
N GLU A 56 -13.12 2.09 17.73
CA GLU A 56 -13.86 0.89 17.30
C GLU A 56 -12.99 -0.38 17.27
N LEU A 57 -11.67 -0.25 17.46
CA LEU A 57 -10.77 -1.39 17.55
C LEU A 57 -10.98 -2.18 18.84
N ASN A 58 -11.02 -3.52 18.71
CA ASN A 58 -11.16 -4.42 19.84
C ASN A 58 -9.91 -5.29 19.99
N SER A 59 -9.18 -5.14 21.09
CA SER A 59 -7.95 -5.88 21.37
C SER A 59 -8.15 -7.40 21.52
N GLY A 60 -9.38 -7.87 21.70
CA GLY A 60 -9.72 -9.29 21.78
C GLY A 60 -10.04 -9.95 20.44
N LYS A 61 -10.00 -9.21 19.32
CA LYS A 61 -10.37 -9.71 17.99
C LYS A 61 -9.30 -9.35 16.97
N VAL A 62 -9.09 -10.24 16.00
CA VAL A 62 -8.34 -9.88 14.79
C VAL A 62 -9.23 -8.99 13.93
N MET A 63 -8.72 -7.81 13.61
CA MET A 63 -9.42 -6.80 12.83
C MET A 63 -8.48 -6.24 11.77
N TYR A 64 -9.06 -5.80 10.66
CA TYR A 64 -8.35 -5.14 9.57
C TYR A 64 -8.93 -3.74 9.42
N ALA A 65 -8.06 -2.75 9.48
CA ALA A 65 -8.42 -1.35 9.33
C ALA A 65 -7.95 -0.84 7.97
N PHE A 66 -8.83 -0.12 7.27
CA PHE A 66 -8.53 0.56 6.03
C PHE A 66 -8.98 2.02 6.16
N CYS A 67 -8.03 2.95 6.11
CA CYS A 67 -8.30 4.37 6.29
C CYS A 67 -7.64 5.19 5.17
N ARG A 68 -8.42 6.08 4.57
CA ARG A 68 -7.95 7.11 3.64
C ARG A 68 -7.52 8.33 4.46
N VAL A 69 -6.21 8.53 4.54
CA VAL A 69 -5.61 9.71 5.16
C VAL A 69 -5.22 10.72 4.08
N LYS A 70 -5.42 12.00 4.36
CA LYS A 70 -4.82 13.07 3.57
C LYS A 70 -3.44 13.33 4.13
N ASP A 71 -2.42 13.25 3.29
CA ASP A 71 -1.07 13.61 3.70
C ASP A 71 -1.04 15.12 4.02
N PRO A 72 -0.75 15.53 5.27
CA PRO A 72 -0.73 16.94 5.66
C PRO A 72 0.39 17.73 4.98
N ASN A 73 1.41 17.06 4.42
CA ASN A 73 2.52 17.69 3.70
C ASN A 73 2.23 17.93 2.21
N VAL A 74 1.08 17.51 1.67
CA VAL A 74 0.69 17.80 0.28
C VAL A 74 0.48 19.30 0.03
N GLN A 75 0.27 20.14 1.07
CA GLN A 75 0.17 21.59 0.92
C GLN A 75 1.50 22.36 1.14
N LEU A 76 2.62 21.67 1.39
CA LEU A 76 3.92 22.30 1.67
C LEU A 76 5.04 21.91 0.70
N GLN A 77 4.72 21.21 -0.41
CA GLN A 77 5.68 20.90 -1.47
C GLN A 77 6.04 22.10 -2.37
N ASP A 78 5.87 23.33 -1.89
CA ASP A 78 6.53 24.52 -2.44
C ASP A 78 7.54 25.18 -1.46
N ALA A 79 7.69 24.69 -0.22
CA ALA A 79 8.69 25.22 0.69
C ALA A 79 9.01 24.30 1.89
N GLY A 80 10.06 23.48 1.75
CA GLY A 80 10.98 23.14 2.85
C GLY A 80 10.54 22.07 3.86
N ALA A 81 11.20 20.91 3.77
CA ALA A 81 11.17 19.80 4.73
C ALA A 81 11.71 20.18 6.14
N GLN A 82 11.28 19.45 7.20
CA GLN A 82 12.13 18.60 8.08
C GLN A 82 11.42 18.03 9.34
N HIS A 83 11.91 16.86 9.78
CA HIS A 83 11.56 15.96 10.93
C HIS A 83 10.41 14.96 10.69
N ALA A 84 10.58 13.69 10.27
CA ALA A 84 11.57 12.61 10.48
C ALA A 84 11.38 11.79 11.78
N ASP A 85 10.83 10.57 11.61
CA ASP A 85 11.31 9.36 12.29
C ASP A 85 11.61 8.29 11.23
N SER A 86 12.91 8.24 10.89
CA SER A 86 13.76 7.15 10.37
C SER A 86 13.26 6.20 9.26
N TYR A 87 13.57 6.53 8.01
CA TYR A 87 14.58 5.84 7.17
C TYR A 87 15.35 6.92 6.39
N PRO A 88 16.68 6.82 6.22
CA PRO A 88 17.51 7.93 5.78
C PRO A 88 17.26 8.28 4.31
N GLU A 89 16.71 9.48 4.11
CA GLU A 89 17.29 10.55 3.29
C GLU A 89 17.79 10.19 1.87
N LEU A 90 16.85 10.05 0.93
CA LEU A 90 17.05 10.37 -0.50
C LEU A 90 15.76 11.00 -1.06
N SER A 91 15.33 12.14 -0.50
CA SER A 91 14.20 12.91 -1.05
C SER A 91 14.71 13.99 -1.99
N GLY A 92 14.48 13.79 -3.29
CA GLY A 92 14.71 14.79 -4.34
C GLY A 92 14.76 14.20 -5.75
N LYS A 93 15.06 12.90 -5.87
CA LYS A 93 14.89 12.08 -7.06
C LYS A 93 14.32 10.76 -6.55
N GLY A 94 13.21 10.27 -7.10
CA GLY A 94 12.71 8.95 -6.69
C GLY A 94 13.83 7.92 -6.80
N LEU A 95 13.93 7.00 -5.84
CA LEU A 95 14.94 5.94 -5.86
C LEU A 95 14.92 5.27 -7.24
N CYS A 96 16.08 5.21 -7.87
CA CYS A 96 16.28 4.56 -9.14
C CYS A 96 17.25 3.41 -8.94
N ALA A 97 17.03 2.32 -9.67
CA ALA A 97 17.94 1.20 -9.68
C ALA A 97 18.18 0.75 -11.11
N ARG A 98 19.37 0.21 -11.34
CA ARG A 98 19.73 -0.43 -12.59
C ARG A 98 19.65 -1.94 -12.39
N ALA A 99 18.97 -2.63 -13.29
CA ALA A 99 18.91 -4.09 -13.27
C ALA A 99 20.29 -4.70 -13.51
N LEU A 100 20.71 -5.62 -12.63
CA LEU A 100 21.95 -6.39 -12.76
C LEU A 100 21.73 -7.69 -13.53
N TYR A 101 20.52 -8.25 -13.43
CA TYR A 101 20.11 -9.52 -14.04
C TYR A 101 18.76 -9.36 -14.72
N ASP A 102 18.44 -10.26 -15.64
CA ASP A 102 17.10 -10.37 -16.21
C ASP A 102 16.11 -10.88 -15.16
N TYR A 103 14.90 -10.33 -15.17
CA TYR A 103 13.80 -10.80 -14.36
C TYR A 103 12.52 -10.86 -15.21
N GLN A 104 11.80 -11.97 -15.11
CA GLN A 104 10.51 -12.16 -15.77
C GLN A 104 9.43 -12.22 -14.72
N ALA A 105 8.47 -11.30 -14.81
CA ALA A 105 7.31 -11.24 -13.94
C ALA A 105 6.58 -12.59 -13.89
N ALA A 106 6.30 -13.06 -12.68
CA ALA A 106 5.55 -14.29 -12.48
C ALA A 106 4.03 -14.10 -12.77
N ASP A 107 3.53 -12.89 -12.53
CA ASP A 107 2.15 -12.48 -12.77
C ASP A 107 2.03 -10.97 -13.02
N GLU A 108 0.80 -10.47 -13.21
CA GLU A 108 0.50 -9.07 -13.56
C GLU A 108 0.83 -8.05 -12.45
N THR A 109 1.18 -8.51 -11.24
CA THR A 109 1.56 -7.63 -10.11
C THR A 109 3.06 -7.33 -10.07
N GLU A 110 3.85 -8.01 -10.90
CA GLU A 110 5.30 -7.87 -11.02
C GLU A 110 5.71 -7.18 -12.33
N ILE A 111 6.94 -6.68 -12.39
CA ILE A 111 7.52 -6.10 -13.63
C ILE A 111 8.58 -7.02 -14.22
N SER A 112 8.69 -7.07 -15.54
CA SER A 112 9.81 -7.71 -16.24
C SER A 112 10.84 -6.67 -16.65
N PHE A 113 12.13 -7.02 -16.61
CA PHE A 113 13.22 -6.17 -17.06
C PHE A 113 14.44 -6.98 -17.48
N ASP A 114 15.24 -6.41 -18.39
CA ASP A 114 16.52 -6.92 -18.82
C ASP A 114 17.68 -6.24 -18.06
N PRO A 115 18.90 -6.83 -18.03
CA PRO A 115 20.07 -6.17 -17.47
C PRO A 115 20.28 -4.78 -18.07
N GLU A 116 20.79 -3.86 -17.25
CA GLU A 116 20.97 -2.44 -17.57
C GLU A 116 19.67 -1.61 -17.69
N ASN A 117 18.48 -2.22 -17.58
CA ASN A 117 17.24 -1.45 -17.55
C ASN A 117 17.15 -0.60 -16.27
N LEU A 118 16.53 0.57 -16.42
CA LEU A 118 16.32 1.51 -15.33
C LEU A 118 14.93 1.30 -14.74
N ILE A 119 14.89 1.10 -13.44
CA ILE A 119 13.67 1.06 -12.63
C ILE A 119 13.64 2.36 -11.84
N THR A 120 12.49 3.03 -11.88
CA THR A 120 12.35 4.38 -11.29
C THR A 120 11.17 4.44 -10.33
N GLY A 121 11.17 5.44 -9.46
CA GLY A 121 10.10 5.61 -8.47
C GLY A 121 10.00 4.41 -7.52
N ILE A 122 11.16 3.93 -7.06
CA ILE A 122 11.23 2.70 -6.26
C ILE A 122 10.66 2.94 -4.85
N GLU A 123 9.72 2.09 -4.46
CA GLU A 123 9.18 1.96 -3.11
C GLU A 123 9.74 0.68 -2.47
N VAL A 124 10.48 0.83 -1.37
CA VAL A 124 11.00 -0.31 -0.61
C VAL A 124 9.88 -0.85 0.27
N ILE A 125 9.44 -2.08 0.01
CA ILE A 125 8.43 -2.77 0.83
C ILE A 125 9.13 -3.50 1.99
N ASP A 126 10.14 -4.30 1.67
CA ASP A 126 11.01 -4.98 2.62
C ASP A 126 12.43 -5.23 2.05
N GLU A 127 13.24 -6.02 2.74
CA GLU A 127 14.61 -6.35 2.34
C GLU A 127 14.71 -7.20 1.05
N GLY A 128 13.65 -7.93 0.69
CA GLY A 128 13.63 -8.85 -0.44
C GLY A 128 12.89 -8.30 -1.65
N TRP A 129 11.87 -7.48 -1.45
CA TRP A 129 10.95 -7.03 -2.51
C TRP A 129 10.71 -5.53 -2.49
N TRP A 130 10.87 -4.93 -3.66
CA TRP A 130 10.59 -3.51 -3.92
C TRP A 130 9.50 -3.37 -4.98
N ARG A 131 8.91 -2.18 -5.10
CA ARG A 131 8.02 -1.79 -6.20
C ARG A 131 8.59 -0.63 -6.97
N GLY A 132 8.26 -0.51 -8.25
CA GLY A 132 8.72 0.61 -9.06
C GLY A 132 8.17 0.53 -10.48
N TYR A 133 8.50 1.54 -11.27
CA TYR A 133 8.19 1.60 -12.69
C TYR A 133 9.27 0.89 -13.49
N GLY A 134 8.87 -0.14 -14.23
CA GLY A 134 9.72 -0.81 -15.22
C GLY A 134 9.98 0.07 -16.45
N PRO A 135 10.88 -0.39 -17.35
CA PRO A 135 11.22 0.33 -18.59
C PRO A 135 10.04 0.49 -19.56
N ASP A 136 9.02 -0.36 -19.40
CA ASP A 136 7.77 -0.33 -20.14
C ASP A 136 6.71 0.61 -19.52
N GLY A 137 7.02 1.22 -18.38
CA GLY A 137 6.14 2.10 -17.63
C GLY A 137 5.13 1.39 -16.73
N HIS A 138 5.15 0.05 -16.66
CA HIS A 138 4.31 -0.70 -15.73
C HIS A 138 4.84 -0.57 -14.29
N PHE A 139 3.93 -0.44 -13.34
CA PHE A 139 4.27 -0.34 -11.92
C PHE A 139 3.98 -1.66 -11.22
N GLY A 140 5.00 -2.29 -10.64
CA GLY A 140 4.87 -3.62 -10.05
C GLY A 140 6.04 -4.00 -9.16
N MET A 141 5.93 -5.18 -8.55
CA MET A 141 6.90 -5.76 -7.63
C MET A 141 8.10 -6.35 -8.37
N PHE A 142 9.26 -6.31 -7.73
CA PHE A 142 10.47 -6.99 -8.19
C PHE A 142 11.44 -7.28 -7.03
N PRO A 143 12.32 -8.28 -7.19
CA PRO A 143 13.28 -8.64 -6.15
C PRO A 143 14.43 -7.61 -6.02
N ALA A 144 14.67 -7.15 -4.80
CA ALA A 144 15.68 -6.14 -4.46
C ALA A 144 17.11 -6.54 -4.86
N ASN A 145 17.43 -7.83 -4.77
CA ASN A 145 18.77 -8.37 -5.07
C ASN A 145 19.06 -8.49 -6.58
N TYR A 146 18.11 -8.13 -7.45
CA TYR A 146 18.29 -8.14 -8.90
C TYR A 146 18.73 -6.78 -9.46
N VAL A 147 18.80 -5.78 -8.59
CA VAL A 147 19.03 -4.40 -8.99
C VAL A 147 20.09 -3.75 -8.10
N GLU A 148 20.73 -2.71 -8.63
CA GLU A 148 21.67 -1.86 -7.90
C GLU A 148 21.10 -0.45 -7.86
N LEU A 149 20.95 0.12 -6.66
CA LEU A 149 20.54 1.51 -6.50
C LEU A 149 21.57 2.44 -7.15
N ILE A 150 21.08 3.45 -7.88
CA ILE A 150 21.89 4.47 -8.54
C ILE A 150 21.46 5.86 -8.05
N GLU A 151 22.45 6.72 -7.73
CA GLU A 151 22.26 8.12 -7.29
C GLU A 151 22.23 9.14 -8.46
#